data_AF-A0A815VSN5-F1
#
_entry.id   AF-A0A815VSN5-F1
#
_cell.length_a   1.000
_cell.length_b   1.000
_cell.length_c   1.000
_cell.angle_alpha   90.00
_cell.angle_beta   90.00
_cell.angle_gamma   90.00
#
_symmetry.space_group_name_H-M   'P 1'
#
loop_
_entity.id
_entity.type
_entity.pdbx_description
1 polymer ?
#
loop_
_entity_poly.entity_id
_entity_poly.type
_entity_poly.pdbx_seq_one_letter_code
_entity_poly.pdbx_strand_id
1 'polypeptide(L)'
;ISKRGVDIRQRIEKQVTTMLLLQICVECLTTIPLTVQIIYSNITMDIETEVLRLTKENICATITRVLNYINYASRFYIYIIYSIVHKIPVSRGQPTPLPCASKSTDHVPSILIENLIQSSKTQLEQSKTLIDNHHDKIKTHVHVPSD
;
A
#
# COMPACT_ATOMS: atom_id res chain seq x y z
N ILE A 1 10.36 31.73 25.63
CA ILE A 1 9.59 30.93 24.66
C ILE A 1 10.41 30.83 23.38
N SER A 2 10.89 29.62 23.04
CA SER A 2 11.88 29.42 21.98
C SER A 2 11.26 29.57 20.58
N LYS A 3 11.58 30.65 19.87
CA LYS A 3 11.12 30.91 18.49
C LYS A 3 11.48 29.77 17.53
N ARG A 4 12.54 29.00 17.80
CA ARG A 4 12.98 27.85 16.99
C ARG A 4 12.00 26.67 16.97
N GLY A 5 11.18 26.49 18.00
CA GLY A 5 10.23 25.37 18.05
C GLY A 5 9.02 25.55 17.12
N VAL A 6 8.59 26.80 16.94
CA VAL A 6 7.41 27.14 16.12
C VAL A 6 7.69 26.93 14.63
N ASP A 7 8.89 27.29 14.17
CA ASP A 7 9.29 27.16 12.75
C ASP A 7 9.39 25.70 12.29
N ILE A 8 9.79 24.78 13.18
CA ILE A 8 9.90 23.35 12.85
C ILE A 8 8.53 22.73 12.67
N ARG A 9 7.58 23.05 13.57
CA ARG A 9 6.22 22.48 13.53
C ARG A 9 5.47 22.88 12.26
N GLN A 10 5.54 24.15 11.87
CA GLN A 10 4.91 24.63 10.63
C GLN A 10 5.49 23.98 9.37
N ARG A 11 6.80 23.71 9.34
CA ARG A 11 7.44 23.00 8.22
C ARG A 11 6.93 21.58 8.10
N ILE A 12 6.83 20.85 9.22
CA ILE A 12 6.30 19.48 9.26
C ILE A 12 4.84 19.45 8.81
N GLU A 13 4.00 20.34 9.35
CA GLU A 13 2.58 20.43 8.98
C GLU A 13 2.39 20.69 7.48
N LYS A 14 3.13 21.63 6.90
CA LYS A 14 3.08 21.92 5.46
C LYS A 14 3.50 20.70 4.62
N GLN A 15 4.52 19.97 5.05
CA GLN A 15 5.02 18.79 4.33
C GLN A 15 4.02 17.64 4.33
N VAL A 16 3.47 17.32 5.51
CA VAL A 16 2.42 16.29 5.65
C VAL A 16 1.22 16.66 4.80
N THR A 17 0.83 17.95 4.79
CA THR A 17 -0.29 18.43 3.96
C THR A 17 0.00 18.25 2.47
N THR A 18 1.18 18.60 1.99
CA THR A 18 1.56 18.42 0.57
C THR A 18 1.63 16.93 0.20
N MET A 19 2.15 16.08 1.08
CA MET A 19 2.23 14.63 0.86
C MET A 19 0.83 14.02 0.73
N LEU A 20 -0.08 14.38 1.65
CA LEU A 20 -1.47 13.93 1.63
C LEU A 20 -2.21 14.43 0.38
N LEU A 21 -2.00 15.69 -0.01
CA LEU A 21 -2.61 16.26 -1.21
C LEU A 21 -2.19 15.47 -2.45
N LEU A 22 -0.89 15.20 -2.60
CA LEU A 22 -0.36 14.43 -3.72
C LEU A 22 -0.95 13.01 -3.73
N GLN A 23 -1.04 12.36 -2.57
CA GLN A 23 -1.62 11.03 -2.45
C GLN A 23 -3.11 11.01 -2.82
N ILE A 24 -3.88 12.01 -2.41
CA ILE A 24 -5.30 12.16 -2.79
C ILE A 24 -5.42 12.37 -4.31
N CYS A 25 -4.57 13.19 -4.92
CA CYS A 25 -4.60 13.41 -6.36
C CYS A 25 -4.35 12.10 -7.15
N VAL A 26 -3.33 11.33 -6.75
CA VAL A 26 -3.01 10.04 -7.39
C VAL A 26 -4.13 9.02 -7.15
N GLU A 27 -4.72 9.01 -5.95
CA GLU A 27 -5.87 8.14 -5.63
C GLU A 27 -7.07 8.45 -6.53
N CYS A 28 -7.46 9.73 -6.63
CA CYS A 28 -8.58 10.13 -7.47
C CYS A 28 -8.35 9.77 -8.95
N LEU A 29 -7.13 9.99 -9.46
CA LEU A 29 -6.78 9.68 -10.85
C LEU A 29 -6.87 8.19 -11.19
N THR A 30 -6.73 7.30 -10.21
CA THR A 30 -6.71 5.85 -10.45
C THR A 30 -8.01 5.16 -10.03
N THR A 31 -8.64 5.61 -8.95
CA THR A 31 -9.90 5.05 -8.44
C THR A 31 -11.10 5.44 -9.29
N ILE A 32 -11.13 6.66 -9.87
CA ILE A 32 -12.27 7.08 -10.70
C ILE A 32 -12.39 6.21 -11.96
N PRO A 33 -11.33 6.02 -12.79
CA PRO A 33 -11.42 5.14 -13.97
C PRO A 33 -11.82 3.71 -13.62
N LEU A 34 -11.31 3.17 -12.52
CA LEU A 34 -11.66 1.83 -12.03
C LEU A 34 -13.14 1.72 -11.67
N THR A 35 -13.67 2.71 -10.94
CA THR A 35 -15.07 2.73 -10.54
C THR A 35 -15.98 2.86 -11.76
N VAL A 36 -15.66 3.77 -12.69
CA VAL A 36 -16.41 3.94 -13.95
C VAL A 36 -16.42 2.63 -14.75
N GLN A 37 -15.28 1.95 -14.83
CA GLN A 37 -15.17 0.68 -15.51
C GLN A 37 -16.02 -0.43 -14.87
N ILE A 38 -16.00 -0.55 -13.54
CA ILE A 38 -16.80 -1.55 -12.83
C ILE A 38 -18.29 -1.28 -13.05
N ILE A 39 -18.73 -0.03 -12.94
CA ILE A 39 -20.13 0.36 -13.19
C ILE A 39 -20.52 0.02 -14.63
N TYR A 40 -19.68 0.39 -15.60
CA TYR A 40 -19.90 0.08 -17.01
C TYR A 40 -20.06 -1.43 -17.23
N SER A 41 -19.13 -2.23 -16.72
CA SER A 41 -19.14 -3.69 -16.84
C SER A 41 -20.39 -4.33 -16.21
N ASN A 42 -20.89 -3.77 -15.10
CA ASN A 42 -22.11 -4.28 -14.46
C ASN A 42 -23.36 -3.94 -15.27
N ILE A 43 -23.42 -2.75 -15.88
CA ILE A 43 -24.57 -2.32 -16.69
C ILE A 43 -24.62 -3.10 -18.01
N THR A 44 -23.47 -3.44 -18.61
CA THR A 44 -23.40 -4.12 -19.90
C THR A 44 -23.37 -5.65 -19.82
N MET A 45 -23.46 -6.22 -18.61
CA MET A 45 -23.32 -7.67 -18.38
C MET A 45 -24.36 -8.51 -19.14
N ASP A 46 -25.59 -8.01 -19.26
CA ASP A 46 -26.71 -8.74 -19.89
C ASP A 46 -26.86 -8.44 -21.40
N ILE A 47 -26.04 -7.54 -21.95
CA ILE A 47 -26.13 -7.12 -23.35
C ILE A 47 -25.22 -8.01 -24.19
N GLU A 48 -25.80 -8.76 -25.13
CA GLU A 48 -25.05 -9.58 -26.08
C GLU A 48 -23.91 -8.76 -26.71
N THR A 49 -22.70 -9.29 -26.61
CA THR A 49 -21.46 -8.53 -26.81
C THR A 49 -20.78 -8.99 -28.08
N GLU A 50 -20.55 -8.08 -29.03
CA GLU A 50 -19.65 -8.37 -30.14
C GLU A 50 -18.21 -8.60 -29.64
N VAL A 51 -17.49 -9.53 -30.28
CA VAL A 51 -16.11 -9.90 -29.91
C VAL A 51 -15.18 -8.67 -29.85
N LEU A 52 -15.39 -7.69 -30.74
CA LEU A 52 -14.62 -6.46 -30.77
C LEU A 52 -14.84 -5.59 -29.52
N ARG A 53 -16.08 -5.51 -29.02
CA ARG A 53 -16.43 -4.76 -27.80
C ARG A 53 -15.76 -5.42 -26.59
N LEU A 54 -15.88 -6.74 -26.46
CA LEU A 54 -15.26 -7.50 -25.37
C LEU A 54 -13.74 -7.31 -25.32
N THR A 55 -13.08 -7.30 -26.48
CA THR A 55 -11.63 -7.09 -26.56
C THR A 55 -11.23 -5.70 -26.07
N LYS A 56 -11.97 -4.66 -26.45
CA LYS A 56 -11.73 -3.28 -25.99
C LYS A 56 -11.93 -3.14 -24.47
N GLU A 57 -12.99 -3.74 -23.94
CA GLU A 57 -13.28 -3.75 -22.50
C GLU A 57 -12.15 -4.42 -21.70
N ASN A 58 -11.64 -5.56 -22.18
CA ASN A 58 -10.52 -6.27 -21.56
C ASN A 58 -9.20 -5.48 -21.58
N ILE A 59 -8.91 -4.79 -22.69
CA ILE A 59 -7.74 -3.90 -22.77
C ILE A 59 -7.88 -2.75 -21.78
N CYS A 60 -9.05 -2.11 -21.72
CA CYS A 60 -9.35 -1.07 -20.76
C CYS A 60 -9.18 -1.58 -19.31
N ALA A 61 -9.66 -2.79 -19.01
CA ALA A 61 -9.50 -3.43 -17.69
C ALA A 61 -8.05 -3.62 -17.29
N THR A 62 -7.24 -4.04 -18.25
CA THR A 62 -5.82 -4.27 -18.04
C THR A 62 -5.11 -2.94 -17.75
N ILE A 63 -5.39 -1.89 -18.53
CA ILE A 63 -4.81 -0.55 -18.33
C ILE A 63 -5.17 -0.03 -16.94
N THR A 64 -6.44 -0.10 -16.55
CA THR A 64 -6.90 0.40 -15.26
C THR A 64 -6.29 -0.37 -14.09
N ARG A 65 -6.12 -1.69 -14.20
CA ARG A 65 -5.41 -2.49 -13.20
C ARG A 65 -3.94 -2.09 -13.08
N VAL A 66 -3.25 -1.88 -14.21
CA VAL A 66 -1.85 -1.43 -14.23
C VAL A 66 -1.72 -0.07 -13.53
N LEU A 67 -2.62 0.88 -13.82
CA LEU A 67 -2.65 2.19 -13.15
C LEU A 67 -2.85 2.04 -11.64
N ASN A 68 -3.71 1.12 -11.20
CA ASN A 68 -3.91 0.87 -9.78
C ASN A 68 -2.65 0.27 -9.10
N TYR A 69 -1.93 -0.63 -9.77
CA TYR A 69 -0.64 -1.12 -9.26
C TYR A 69 0.42 -0.01 -9.17
N ILE A 70 0.46 0.89 -10.16
CA ILE A 70 1.34 2.06 -10.14
C ILE A 70 1.00 2.97 -8.95
N ASN A 71 -0.28 3.17 -8.64
CA ASN A 71 -0.69 3.92 -7.44
C ASN A 71 -0.13 3.26 -6.16
N TYR A 72 -0.29 1.94 -6.02
CA TYR A 72 0.26 1.22 -4.86
C TYR A 72 1.79 1.42 -4.73
N ALA A 73 2.52 1.31 -5.84
CA ALA A 73 3.96 1.58 -5.85
C ALA A 73 4.29 3.04 -5.54
N SER A 74 3.51 4.00 -6.05
CA SER A 74 3.72 5.43 -5.84
C SER A 74 3.64 5.81 -4.35
N ARG A 75 2.75 5.19 -3.58
CA ARG A 75 2.64 5.41 -2.12
C ARG A 75 3.95 5.05 -1.41
N PHE A 76 4.58 3.95 -1.80
CA PHE A 76 5.89 3.55 -1.28
C PHE A 76 6.99 4.56 -1.64
N TYR A 77 7.03 5.03 -2.90
CA TYR A 77 8.01 6.03 -3.33
C TYR A 77 7.81 7.39 -2.68
N ILE A 78 6.57 7.87 -2.53
CA ILE A 78 6.26 9.11 -1.81
C ILE A 78 6.81 9.01 -0.38
N TYR A 79 6.57 7.91 0.31
CA TYR A 79 7.09 7.71 1.66
C TYR A 79 8.62 7.74 1.72
N ILE A 80 9.30 7.05 0.79
CA ILE A 80 10.77 7.05 0.70
C ILE A 80 11.34 8.44 0.41
N ILE A 81 10.80 9.14 -0.59
CA ILE A 81 11.30 10.46 -0.98
C ILE A 81 11.18 11.43 0.19
N TYR A 82 10.04 11.45 0.88
CA TYR A 82 9.85 12.27 2.07
C TYR A 82 10.73 11.81 3.25
N SER A 83 11.07 10.53 3.38
CA SER A 83 12.01 10.07 4.39
C SER A 83 13.46 10.52 4.10
N ILE A 84 13.91 10.44 2.85
CA ILE A 84 15.29 10.77 2.45
C ILE A 84 15.55 12.28 2.48
N VAL A 85 14.62 13.08 1.93
CA VAL A 85 14.73 14.55 1.92
C VAL A 85 14.77 15.10 3.35
N HIS A 86 14.28 14.33 4.32
CA HIS A 86 14.15 14.72 5.72
C HIS A 86 15.02 13.90 6.66
N LYS A 87 16.24 13.54 6.23
CA LYS A 87 17.34 13.49 7.20
C LYS A 87 17.51 14.89 7.78
N ILE A 88 16.64 15.23 8.74
CA ILE A 88 16.84 16.33 9.66
C ILE A 88 18.25 16.07 10.19
N PRO A 89 19.23 16.96 9.93
CA PRO A 89 20.44 16.91 10.70
C PRO A 89 19.93 17.11 12.12
N VAL A 90 19.85 16.01 12.88
CA VAL A 90 19.81 16.06 14.32
C VAL A 90 21.07 16.85 14.61
N SER A 91 20.89 18.16 14.79
CA SER A 91 21.93 19.04 15.25
C SER A 91 22.29 18.39 16.56
N ARG A 92 23.36 17.59 16.54
CA ARG A 92 23.96 17.01 17.72
C ARG A 92 24.30 18.26 18.51
N GLY A 93 23.37 18.65 19.39
CA GLY A 93 23.63 19.65 20.40
C GLY A 93 24.89 19.13 21.04
N GLN A 94 25.97 19.89 20.85
CA GLN A 94 27.24 19.64 21.50
C GLN A 94 26.90 19.37 22.96
N PRO A 95 27.21 18.16 23.48
CA PRO A 95 26.76 17.77 24.80
C PRO A 95 27.32 18.79 25.78
N THR A 96 26.46 19.59 26.39
CA THR A 96 26.79 20.24 27.65
C THR A 96 27.17 19.07 28.58
N PRO A 97 28.41 19.01 29.09
CA PRO A 97 28.83 17.92 29.94
C PRO A 97 28.03 18.02 31.24
N LEU A 98 26.98 17.20 31.35
CA LEU A 98 26.29 16.93 32.60
C LEU A 98 26.89 15.66 33.21
N PRO A 99 27.00 15.62 34.54
CA PRO A 99 27.81 14.66 35.26
C PRO A 99 27.26 13.24 35.09
N CYS A 100 28.20 12.32 34.92
CA CYS A 100 28.06 10.87 34.82
C CYS A 100 26.82 10.30 35.55
N ALA A 101 25.83 9.82 34.79
CA ALA A 101 24.82 8.91 35.29
C ALA A 101 24.44 7.88 34.22
N SER A 102 24.93 6.66 34.45
CA SER A 102 24.39 5.35 34.07
C SER A 102 23.78 5.16 32.67
N LYS A 103 24.50 4.33 31.89
CA LYS A 103 24.00 3.44 30.83
C LYS A 103 22.51 3.08 30.96
N SER A 104 21.71 3.51 29.99
CA SER A 104 20.42 2.91 29.66
C SER A 104 20.41 2.64 28.17
N THR A 105 20.39 1.36 27.86
CA THR A 105 20.46 0.71 26.55
C THR A 105 19.33 1.12 25.61
N ASP A 106 19.70 1.26 24.33
CA ASP A 106 18.83 1.40 23.18
C ASP A 106 17.69 0.35 23.19
N HIS A 107 16.46 0.82 23.30
CA HIS A 107 15.27 0.01 23.06
C HIS A 107 14.56 0.57 21.81
N VAL A 108 15.04 0.10 20.66
CA VAL A 108 14.25 0.14 19.42
C VAL A 108 12.96 -0.63 19.70
N PRO A 109 11.77 -0.12 19.33
CA PRO A 109 10.50 -0.75 19.73
C PRO A 109 10.28 -2.06 18.95
N SER A 110 10.80 -3.18 19.46
CA SER A 110 10.62 -4.55 18.95
C SER A 110 9.16 -4.91 18.67
N ILE A 111 8.23 -4.28 19.39
CA ILE A 111 6.80 -4.51 19.31
C ILE A 111 6.25 -4.25 17.89
N LEU A 112 6.81 -3.27 17.17
CA LEU A 112 6.31 -2.92 15.83
C LEU A 112 6.78 -3.91 14.76
N ILE A 113 7.98 -4.47 14.94
CA ILE A 113 8.54 -5.51 14.05
C ILE A 113 7.84 -6.85 14.29
N GLU A 114 7.57 -7.20 15.56
CA GLU A 114 6.86 -8.44 15.90
C GLU A 114 5.42 -8.45 15.35
N ASN A 115 4.71 -7.32 15.42
CA ASN A 115 3.36 -7.22 14.85
C ASN A 115 3.34 -7.35 13.33
N LEU A 116 4.34 -6.79 12.63
CA LEU A 116 4.49 -6.93 11.19
C LEU A 116 4.77 -8.39 10.79
N ILE A 117 5.69 -9.06 11.49
CA ILE A 117 6.02 -10.47 11.26
C ILE A 117 4.80 -11.36 11.50
N GLN A 118 4.03 -11.10 12.56
CA GLN A 118 2.86 -11.89 12.90
C GLN A 118 1.74 -11.74 11.85
N SER A 119 1.52 -10.51 11.35
CA SER A 119 0.56 -10.23 10.28
C SER A 119 0.92 -10.92 8.96
N SER A 120 2.22 -10.97 8.61
CA SER A 120 2.65 -11.67 7.40
C SER A 120 2.47 -13.20 7.50
N LYS A 121 2.63 -13.79 8.69
CA LYS A 121 2.43 -15.24 8.88
C LYS A 121 0.97 -15.65 8.73
N THR A 122 0.03 -14.88 9.28
CA THR A 122 -1.40 -15.19 9.16
C THR A 122 -1.90 -15.11 7.72
N GLN A 123 -1.43 -14.14 6.93
CA GLN A 123 -1.78 -14.08 5.51
C GLN A 123 -1.24 -15.28 4.72
N LEU A 124 -0.03 -15.77 5.05
CA LEU A 124 0.55 -16.92 4.37
C LEU A 124 -0.21 -18.22 4.67
N GLU A 125 -0.66 -18.44 5.92
CA GLU A 125 -1.50 -19.59 6.26
C GLU A 125 -2.86 -19.56 5.58
N GLN A 126 -3.51 -18.39 5.52
CA GLN A 126 -4.78 -18.23 4.81
C GLN A 126 -4.64 -18.51 3.31
N SER A 127 -3.52 -18.11 2.70
CA SER A 127 -3.28 -18.41 1.29
C SER A 127 -3.04 -19.91 1.04
N LYS A 128 -2.40 -20.64 1.96
CA LYS A 128 -2.19 -22.09 1.83
C LYS A 128 -3.50 -22.86 1.91
N THR A 129 -4.35 -22.56 2.89
CA THR A 129 -5.64 -23.26 3.04
C THR A 129 -6.58 -23.03 1.86
N LEU A 130 -6.51 -21.86 1.21
CA LEU A 130 -7.28 -21.61 -0.02
C LEU A 130 -6.81 -22.49 -1.19
N ILE A 131 -5.50 -22.68 -1.34
CA ILE A 131 -4.92 -23.51 -2.41
C ILE A 131 -5.27 -24.98 -2.20
N ASP A 132 -5.16 -25.47 -0.96
CA ASP A 132 -5.46 -26.88 -0.63
C ASP A 132 -6.94 -27.21 -0.90
N ASN A 133 -7.86 -26.31 -0.53
CA ASN A 133 -9.29 -26.48 -0.81
C ASN A 133 -9.62 -26.49 -2.32
N HIS A 134 -8.90 -25.70 -3.13
CA HIS A 134 -9.06 -25.74 -4.58
C HIS A 134 -8.54 -27.05 -5.18
N HIS A 135 -7.49 -27.63 -4.62
CA HIS A 135 -6.90 -28.87 -5.12
C HIS A 135 -7.82 -30.08 -4.91
N ASP A 136 -8.57 -30.13 -3.81
CA ASP A 136 -9.54 -31.20 -3.54
C ASP A 136 -10.81 -31.08 -4.38
N LYS A 137 -11.24 -29.85 -4.68
CA LYS A 137 -12.38 -29.61 -5.58
C LYS A 137 -12.11 -30.06 -7.03
N ILE A 138 -10.85 -30.01 -7.46
CA ILE A 138 -10.44 -30.50 -8.79
C ILE A 138 -10.45 -32.03 -8.83
N LYS A 139 -10.00 -32.72 -7.77
CA LYS A 139 -10.00 -34.20 -7.72
C LYS A 139 -11.40 -34.82 -7.75
N THR A 140 -12.39 -34.14 -7.18
CA THR A 140 -13.78 -34.63 -7.13
C THR A 140 -14.53 -34.51 -8.45
N HIS A 141 -14.08 -33.68 -9.39
CA HIS A 141 -14.68 -33.55 -10.71
C HIS A 141 -14.05 -34.43 -11.80
N VAL A 142 -12.95 -35.14 -11.51
CA VAL A 142 -12.32 -36.10 -12.43
C VAL A 142 -12.65 -37.54 -12.03
N HIS A 143 -13.94 -37.82 -11.81
CA HIS A 143 -14.43 -39.19 -11.81
C HIS A 143 -15.14 -39.42 -13.14
N VAL A 144 -14.36 -39.86 -14.13
CA VAL A 144 -14.87 -40.30 -15.42
C VAL A 144 -15.31 -41.76 -15.25
N PRO A 145 -16.61 -42.08 -15.32
CA PRO A 145 -17.05 -43.48 -15.32
C PRO A 145 -16.45 -44.18 -16.53
N SER A 146 -15.76 -45.29 -16.27
CA SER A 146 -15.20 -46.16 -17.31
C SER A 146 -16.27 -47.17 -17.69
N ASP A 147 -16.89 -46.95 -18.85
CA ASP A 147 -17.69 -47.95 -19.57
C ASP A 147 -16.85 -48.60 -20.67
#